data_AF-A0A533UUP1-F1
#
_entry.id   AF-A0A533UUP1-F1
#
_cell.length_a   1.000
_cell.length_b   1.000
_cell.length_c   1.000
_cell.angle_alpha   90.00
_cell.angle_beta   90.00
_cell.angle_gamma   90.00
#
_symmetry.space_group_name_H-M   'P 1'
#
loop_
_entity.id
_entity.type
_entity.pdbx_description
1 polymer ?
#
loop_
_entity_poly.entity_id
_entity_poly.type
_entity_poly.pdbx_seq_one_letter_code
_entity_poly.pdbx_strand_id
1 'polypeptide(L)'
;MCGIAGILNKNNLGVTEDLILMLSCMHNRGPDGVAIQVGQNKPNCLESSELSMPYVDGKFGLGHVRLAIVGGKLGRQPFTS
;
A
#
# COMPACT_ATOMS: atom_id res chain seq x y z
N MET A 1 5.55 -7.26 -13.44
CA MET A 1 4.13 -6.82 -13.43
C MET A 1 3.82 -6.40 -12.02
N CYS A 2 3.08 -5.29 -11.84
CA CYS A 2 2.65 -4.80 -10.53
C CYS A 2 1.95 -5.86 -9.66
N GLY A 3 1.78 -5.55 -8.37
CA GLY A 3 1.08 -6.39 -7.40
C GLY A 3 0.08 -5.58 -6.58
N ILE A 4 -0.99 -6.23 -6.13
CA ILE A 4 -2.06 -5.62 -5.33
C ILE A 4 -2.29 -6.51 -4.11
N ALA A 5 -2.45 -5.90 -2.94
CA ALA A 5 -2.90 -6.58 -1.73
C ALA A 5 -4.12 -5.84 -1.17
N GLY A 6 -5.05 -6.57 -0.57
CA GLY A 6 -6.19 -6.00 0.12
C GLY A 6 -6.61 -6.89 1.28
N ILE A 7 -6.91 -6.27 2.42
CA ILE A 7 -7.32 -6.97 3.64
C ILE A 7 -8.63 -6.35 4.12
N LEU A 8 -9.56 -7.22 4.51
CA LEU A 8 -10.78 -6.85 5.23
C LEU A 8 -10.86 -7.71 6.49
N ASN A 9 -10.74 -7.07 7.65
CA ASN A 9 -10.83 -7.72 8.94
C ASN A 9 -12.28 -7.66 9.46
N LYS A 10 -12.90 -8.84 9.60
CA LYS A 10 -14.29 -8.96 10.09
C LYS A 10 -14.43 -8.63 11.58
N ASN A 11 -13.33 -8.66 12.34
CA ASN A 11 -13.31 -8.40 13.77
C ASN A 11 -13.02 -6.93 14.10
N ASN A 12 -13.00 -6.05 13.09
CA ASN A 12 -12.63 -4.63 13.21
C ASN A 12 -11.23 -4.38 13.80
N LEU A 13 -10.34 -5.38 13.78
CA LEU A 13 -8.95 -5.18 14.13
C LEU A 13 -8.21 -4.50 12.98
N GLY A 14 -7.10 -3.88 13.34
CA GLY A 14 -6.15 -3.28 12.42
C GLY A 14 -5.63 -4.25 11.37
N VAL A 15 -5.26 -3.73 10.20
CA VAL A 15 -4.75 -4.51 9.06
C VAL A 15 -3.46 -3.95 8.47
N THR A 16 -2.96 -2.84 9.01
CA THR A 16 -1.87 -2.09 8.38
C THR A 16 -0.59 -2.91 8.28
N GLU A 17 -0.17 -3.56 9.37
CA GLU A 17 1.06 -4.36 9.40
C GLU A 17 1.00 -5.55 8.44
N ASP A 18 -0.11 -6.30 8.47
CA ASP A 18 -0.33 -7.43 7.57
C ASP A 18 -0.32 -6.97 6.11
N LEU A 19 -0.94 -5.82 5.80
CA LEU A 19 -0.97 -5.27 4.45
C LEU A 19 0.42 -4.87 3.98
N ILE A 20 1.23 -4.23 4.84
CA ILE A 20 2.62 -3.89 4.55
C ILE A 20 3.44 -5.16 4.30
N LEU A 21 3.28 -6.19 5.13
CA LEU A 21 3.97 -7.47 4.98
C LEU A 21 3.61 -8.16 3.64
N MET A 22 2.34 -8.13 3.25
CA MET A 22 1.92 -8.70 1.96
C MET A 22 2.57 -7.96 0.78
N LEU A 23 2.64 -6.63 0.85
CA LEU A 23 3.24 -5.82 -0.22
C LEU A 23 4.77 -5.97 -0.27
N SER A 24 5.45 -6.09 0.86
CA SER A 24 6.89 -6.32 0.89
C SER A 24 7.26 -7.69 0.28
N CYS A 25 6.46 -8.73 0.54
CA CYS A 25 6.60 -10.03 -0.13
C CYS A 25 6.43 -9.94 -1.66
N MET A 26 5.77 -8.91 -2.16
CA MET A 26 5.57 -8.65 -3.59
C MET A 26 6.50 -7.57 -4.15
N HIS A 27 7.51 -7.11 -3.41
CA HIS A 27 8.40 -6.04 -3.88
C HIS A 27 9.02 -6.33 -5.26
N ASN A 28 9.37 -7.59 -5.53
CA ASN A 28 9.90 -8.04 -6.83
C ASN A 28 8.95 -7.82 -8.03
N ARG A 29 7.64 -7.67 -7.78
CA ARG A 29 6.63 -7.37 -8.80
C ARG A 29 6.60 -5.88 -9.16
N GLY A 30 6.95 -5.00 -8.23
CA GLY A 30 6.88 -3.56 -8.40
C GLY A 30 7.87 -2.79 -7.52
N PRO A 31 9.15 -2.74 -7.90
CA PRO A 31 10.19 -2.07 -7.11
C PRO A 31 10.15 -0.54 -7.19
N ASP A 32 9.41 0.04 -8.14
CA ASP A 32 9.44 1.48 -8.44
C ASP A 32 8.53 2.32 -7.54
N GLY A 33 7.72 1.67 -6.70
CA GLY A 33 6.96 2.36 -5.67
C GLY A 33 5.89 1.50 -5.02
N VAL A 34 5.53 1.86 -3.81
CA VAL A 34 4.45 1.24 -3.06
C VAL A 34 3.59 2.31 -2.41
N ALA A 35 2.28 2.09 -2.38
CA ALA A 35 1.36 2.93 -1.64
C ALA A 35 0.22 2.09 -1.08
N ILE A 36 -0.31 2.55 0.05
CA ILE A 36 -1.41 1.90 0.77
C ILE A 36 -2.48 2.91 1.12
N GLN A 37 -3.70 2.42 1.24
CA GLN A 37 -4.83 3.13 1.80
C GLN A 37 -5.50 2.23 2.83
N VAL A 38 -5.59 2.71 4.07
CA VAL A 38 -6.21 1.99 5.19
C VAL A 38 -7.40 2.80 5.70
N GLY A 39 -8.55 2.15 5.84
CA GLY A 39 -9.80 2.79 6.24
C GLY A 39 -10.29 3.85 5.24
N GLN A 40 -10.86 4.94 5.76
CA GLN A 40 -11.34 6.10 4.98
C GLN A 40 -10.25 7.16 4.77
N ASN A 41 -9.00 6.86 5.14
CA ASN A 41 -7.92 7.83 5.06
C ASN A 41 -7.42 8.00 3.62
N LYS A 42 -6.77 9.13 3.34
CA LYS A 42 -6.10 9.37 2.05
C LYS A 42 -4.96 8.35 1.85
N PRO A 43 -4.62 8.01 0.60
CA PRO A 43 -3.54 7.09 0.28
C PRO A 43 -2.21 7.68 0.79
N ASN A 44 -1.48 6.89 1.56
CA ASN A 44 -0.15 7.24 2.03
C ASN A 44 0.88 6.61 1.10
N CYS A 45 1.79 7.44 0.62
CA CYS A 45 2.95 7.00 -0.16
C CYS A 45 3.97 6.37 0.79
N LEU A 46 4.45 5.18 0.46
CA LEU A 46 5.52 4.55 1.22
C LEU A 46 6.83 4.81 0.46
N GLU A 47 7.63 5.77 0.90
CA GLU A 47 9.06 5.73 0.59
C GLU A 47 9.70 4.66 1.49
N SER A 48 10.70 3.92 0.98
CA SER A 48 11.35 2.81 1.72
C SER A 48 11.93 3.21 3.09
N SER A 49 12.05 4.51 3.36
CA SER A 49 12.59 5.11 4.57
C SER A 49 11.53 5.54 5.60
N GLU A 50 10.23 5.50 5.25
CA GLU A 50 9.13 6.12 6.02
C GLU A 50 8.20 5.11 6.72
N LEU A 51 8.64 3.85 6.85
CA LEU A 51 7.95 2.80 7.63
C LEU A 51 7.71 3.15 9.12
N SER A 52 8.19 4.30 9.60
CA SER A 52 8.16 4.73 10.99
C SER A 52 7.15 5.83 11.32
N MET A 53 6.31 6.29 10.38
CA MET A 53 5.23 7.23 10.70
C MET A 53 4.01 6.48 11.29
N PRO A 54 3.34 7.01 12.33
CA PRO A 54 2.19 6.34 12.93
C PRO A 54 1.04 6.27 11.94
N TYR A 55 0.80 5.08 11.39
CA TYR A 55 -0.33 4.82 10.52
C TYR A 55 -1.62 4.84 11.33
N VAL A 56 -2.67 5.42 10.75
CA VAL A 56 -4.02 5.28 11.29
C VAL A 56 -4.53 3.92 10.83
N ASP A 57 -4.54 2.98 11.77
CA ASP A 57 -4.99 1.63 11.50
C ASP A 57 -6.50 1.57 11.27
N GLY A 58 -6.95 0.55 10.53
CA GLY A 58 -8.34 0.44 10.14
C GLY A 58 -8.74 -1.00 9.83
N LYS A 59 -10.04 -1.27 9.85
CA LYS A 59 -10.59 -2.62 9.62
C LYS A 59 -10.36 -3.16 8.20
N PHE A 60 -9.98 -2.30 7.25
CA PHE A 60 -9.72 -2.70 5.88
C PHE A 60 -8.63 -1.81 5.28
N GLY A 61 -7.95 -2.33 4.28
CA GLY A 61 -6.98 -1.56 3.52
C GLY A 61 -6.66 -2.22 2.19
N LEU A 62 -6.13 -1.43 1.27
CA LEU A 62 -5.69 -1.85 -0.05
C LEU A 62 -4.34 -1.20 -0.34
N GLY A 63 -3.46 -1.92 -1.02
CA GLY A 63 -2.20 -1.37 -1.45
C GLY A 63 -1.73 -1.96 -2.76
N HIS A 64 -0.72 -1.32 -3.33
CA HIS A 64 -0.20 -1.67 -4.64
C HIS A 64 1.31 -1.44 -4.71
N VAL A 65 2.03 -2.40 -5.28
CA VAL A 65 3.44 -2.29 -5.67
C VAL A 65 3.53 -2.05 -7.17
N ARG A 66 4.24 -1.00 -7.57
CA ARG A 66 4.27 -0.48 -8.94
C ARG A 66 5.57 -0.83 -9.64
N LEU A 67 5.44 -1.37 -10.85
CA LEU A 67 6.51 -1.45 -11.85
C LEU A 67 6.25 -0.37 -12.91
N ALA A 68 7.13 0.62 -13.00
CA ALA A 68 7.04 1.72 -13.92
C ALA A 68 7.48 1.28 -15.33
N ILE A 69 6.53 1.10 -16.24
CA ILE A 69 6.84 0.92 -17.67
C ILE A 69 6.93 2.29 -18.37
N VAL A 70 6.01 3.19 -18.01
CA VAL A 70 5.93 4.59 -18.46
C VAL A 70 5.46 5.47 -17.30
N GLY A 71 5.66 6.79 -17.41
CA GLY A 71 5.21 7.76 -16.39
C GLY A 71 6.16 7.96 -15.20
N GLY A 72 7.37 7.38 -15.23
CA GLY A 72 8.41 7.61 -14.23
C GLY A 72 7.93 7.34 -12.80
N LYS A 73 8.11 8.31 -11.89
CA LYS A 73 7.69 8.23 -10.48
C LYS A 73 6.19 8.50 -10.24
N LEU A 74 5.46 8.98 -11.25
CA LEU A 74 4.04 9.32 -11.15
C LEU A 74 3.16 8.06 -11.31
N GLY A 75 1.90 8.14 -10.88
CA GLY A 75 0.93 7.05 -11.09
C GLY A 75 0.99 5.91 -10.08
N ARG A 76 1.45 6.16 -8.85
CA ARG A 76 1.32 5.21 -7.73
C ARG A 76 -0.16 5.07 -7.36
N GLN A 77 -0.59 3.84 -7.14
CA GLN A 77 -1.96 3.48 -6.77
C GLN A 77 -1.99 3.07 -5.28
N PRO A 78 -3.11 3.23 -4.54
CA PRO A 78 -4.45 3.55 -5.03
C PRO A 78 -4.65 5.02 -5.45
N PHE A 79 -5.46 5.26 -6.48
CA PHE A 79 -5.91 6.60 -6.83
C PHE A 79 -7.15 6.97 -6.02
N THR A 80 -7.25 8.23 -5.61
CA THR A 80 -8.46 8.78 -4.97
C THR A 80 -9.09 9.84 -5.85
N SER A 81 -10.43 9.84 -5.85
CA SER A 81 -11.26 10.93 -6.39
C SER A 81 -11.13 12.20 -5.56
#